data_AF-A0A3E2CDF9-F1
#
_entry.id   AF-A0A3E2CDF9-F1
#
_cell.length_a   1.000
_cell.length_b   1.000
_cell.length_c   1.000
_cell.angle_alpha   90.00
_cell.angle_beta   90.00
_cell.angle_gamma   90.00
#
_symmetry.space_group_name_H-M   'P 1'
#
loop_
_entity.id
_entity.type
_entity.pdbx_description
1 polymer ?
#
loop_
_entity_poly.entity_id
_entity_poly.type
_entity_poly.pdbx_seq_one_letter_code
_entity_poly.pdbx_strand_id
1 'polypeptide(L)'
;INVFRWKTASYTTIAPLALGFLSAGLNKNYAIKLANDIGEPLGIAFQIADDLIDIVSDSAHTGKPIGGDIREGKRTVLLADALDLSSSEDRLFLIDAYNSNNRNEDDVNRIINIFNQSGAISKSKKRIHNLWVESQEKIDNSTLSEFGKSILNEVSSKFIPREWQ
;
A
#
# COMPACT_ATOMS: atom_id res chain seq x y z
N ILE A 1 3.26 4.50 9.36
CA ILE A 1 4.48 3.83 8.84
C ILE A 1 4.84 2.59 9.66
N ASN A 2 5.06 2.69 10.98
CA ASN A 2 5.41 1.53 11.80
C ASN A 2 4.41 0.36 11.69
N VAL A 3 3.10 0.62 11.72
CA VAL A 3 2.08 -0.44 11.59
C VAL A 3 2.24 -1.27 10.31
N PHE A 4 2.60 -0.62 9.19
CA PHE A 4 2.82 -1.31 7.91
C PHE A 4 4.06 -2.20 7.93
N ARG A 5 5.15 -1.71 8.53
CA ARG A 5 6.40 -2.45 8.67
C ARG A 5 6.20 -3.72 9.50
N TRP A 6 5.54 -3.60 10.65
CA TRP A 6 5.41 -4.71 11.61
C TRP A 6 4.30 -5.69 11.26
N LYS A 7 3.17 -5.23 10.72
CA LYS A 7 2.03 -6.09 10.39
C LYS A 7 2.20 -6.80 9.05
N THR A 8 2.61 -6.10 8.00
CA THR A 8 2.50 -6.61 6.62
C THR A 8 3.86 -6.82 5.98
N ALA A 9 4.75 -5.82 5.98
CA ALA A 9 6.04 -5.96 5.31
C ALA A 9 6.92 -7.08 5.93
N SER A 10 6.83 -7.27 7.25
CA SER A 10 7.60 -8.29 7.98
C SER A 10 7.40 -9.71 7.43
N TYR A 11 6.16 -10.16 7.22
CA TYR A 11 5.86 -11.53 6.79
C TYR A 11 5.52 -11.66 5.30
N THR A 12 4.97 -10.62 4.67
CA THR A 12 4.50 -10.67 3.27
C THR A 12 5.65 -10.49 2.27
N THR A 13 6.65 -9.68 2.62
CA THR A 13 7.76 -9.35 1.71
C THR A 13 9.13 -9.67 2.30
N ILE A 14 9.44 -9.16 3.50
CA ILE A 14 10.78 -9.27 4.09
C ILE A 14 11.14 -10.71 4.43
N ALA A 15 10.31 -11.45 5.17
CA ALA A 15 10.62 -12.82 5.57
C ALA A 15 10.76 -13.80 4.37
N PRO A 16 9.85 -13.79 3.36
CA PRO A 16 10.02 -14.61 2.15
C PRO A 16 11.30 -14.29 1.38
N LEU A 17 11.64 -13.01 1.22
CA LEU A 17 12.88 -12.58 0.57
C LEU A 17 14.11 -13.07 1.35
N ALA A 18 14.13 -12.86 2.67
CA ALA A 18 15.22 -13.31 3.53
C ALA A 18 15.41 -14.83 3.45
N LEU A 19 14.31 -15.59 3.47
CA LEU A 19 14.34 -17.05 3.32
C LEU A 19 14.92 -17.46 1.96
N GLY A 20 14.47 -16.82 0.87
CA GLY A 20 14.98 -17.09 -0.48
C GLY A 20 16.47 -16.79 -0.61
N PHE A 21 16.93 -15.65 -0.09
CA PHE A 21 18.34 -15.26 -0.11
C PHE A 21 19.22 -16.19 0.73
N LEU A 22 18.79 -16.54 1.93
CA LEU A 22 19.52 -17.49 2.79
C LEU A 22 19.59 -18.88 2.15
N SER A 23 18.50 -19.35 1.55
CA SER A 23 18.44 -20.64 0.86
C SER A 23 19.33 -20.68 -0.39
N ALA A 24 19.50 -19.54 -1.06
CA ALA A 24 20.44 -19.37 -2.17
C ALA A 24 21.90 -19.25 -1.73
N GLY A 25 22.21 -19.35 -0.43
CA GLY A 25 23.57 -19.36 0.10
C GLY A 25 24.20 -17.98 0.28
N LEU A 26 23.40 -16.90 0.27
CA LEU A 26 23.93 -15.57 0.56
C LEU A 26 24.42 -15.48 2.01
N ASN A 27 25.43 -14.64 2.23
CA ASN A 27 25.86 -14.31 3.58
C ASN A 27 24.68 -13.79 4.41
N LYS A 28 24.51 -14.30 5.64
CA LYS A 28 23.37 -14.00 6.51
C LYS A 28 23.11 -12.51 6.69
N ASN A 29 24.14 -11.71 6.97
CA ASN A 29 23.96 -10.28 7.24
C ASN A 29 23.56 -9.53 5.98
N TYR A 30 24.15 -9.90 4.84
CA TYR A 30 23.79 -9.33 3.55
C TYR A 30 22.36 -9.73 3.13
N ALA A 31 21.99 -10.99 3.29
CA ALA A 31 20.66 -11.50 2.97
C ALA A 31 19.57 -10.77 3.77
N ILE A 32 19.75 -10.63 5.09
CA ILE A 32 18.80 -9.92 5.94
C ILE A 32 18.73 -8.44 5.55
N LYS A 33 19.86 -7.79 5.31
CA LYS A 33 19.88 -6.37 4.90
C LYS A 33 19.15 -6.18 3.57
N LEU A 34 19.50 -6.96 2.55
CA LEU A 34 18.90 -6.86 1.22
C LEU A 34 17.39 -7.16 1.24
N ALA A 35 16.97 -8.13 2.06
CA ALA A 35 15.55 -8.42 2.25
C ALA A 35 14.77 -7.26 2.90
N ASN A 36 15.38 -6.52 3.83
CA ASN A 36 14.76 -5.31 4.39
C ASN A 36 14.74 -4.17 3.36
N ASP A 37 15.88 -3.93 2.69
CA ASP A 37 16.03 -2.86 1.71
C ASP A 37 14.99 -2.99 0.57
N ILE A 38 14.74 -4.21 0.09
CA ILE A 38 13.71 -4.49 -0.93
C ILE A 38 12.31 -4.60 -0.31
N GLY A 39 12.18 -5.42 0.74
CA GLY A 39 10.89 -5.84 1.24
C GLY A 39 10.12 -4.77 2.01
N GLU A 40 10.81 -3.86 2.71
CA GLU A 40 10.16 -2.78 3.46
C GLU A 40 9.38 -1.82 2.54
N PRO A 41 9.99 -1.20 1.51
CA PRO A 41 9.25 -0.32 0.61
C PRO A 41 8.17 -1.07 -0.17
N LEU A 42 8.45 -2.29 -0.69
CA LEU A 42 7.46 -3.10 -1.39
C LEU A 42 6.25 -3.45 -0.51
N GLY A 43 6.49 -3.84 0.74
CA GLY A 43 5.44 -4.22 1.67
C GLY A 43 4.57 -3.04 2.10
N ILE A 44 5.16 -1.84 2.23
CA ILE A 44 4.40 -0.62 2.48
C ILE A 44 3.57 -0.24 1.24
N ALA A 45 4.17 -0.30 0.04
CA ALA A 45 3.45 -0.04 -1.21
C ALA A 45 2.25 -0.98 -1.37
N PHE A 46 2.44 -2.28 -1.09
CA PHE A 46 1.40 -3.29 -1.15
C PHE A 46 0.23 -2.98 -0.22
N GLN A 47 0.49 -2.63 1.05
CA GLN A 47 -0.60 -2.34 1.99
C GLN A 47 -1.37 -1.08 1.62
N ILE A 48 -0.69 -0.04 1.11
CA ILE A 48 -1.37 1.17 0.64
C ILE A 48 -2.21 0.85 -0.61
N ALA A 49 -1.69 0.01 -1.51
CA ALA A 49 -2.43 -0.43 -2.69
C ALA A 49 -3.68 -1.22 -2.29
N ASP A 50 -3.56 -2.18 -1.37
CA ASP A 50 -4.68 -2.97 -0.83
C ASP A 50 -5.77 -2.09 -0.22
N ASP A 51 -5.39 -1.16 0.67
CA ASP A 51 -6.33 -0.19 1.26
C ASP A 51 -6.98 0.73 0.19
N LEU A 52 -6.27 1.04 -0.89
CA LEU A 52 -6.77 1.91 -1.96
C LEU A 52 -7.72 1.16 -2.92
N ILE A 53 -7.45 -0.12 -3.21
CA ILE A 53 -8.26 -0.96 -4.10
C ILE A 53 -9.70 -1.04 -3.58
N ASP A 54 -9.92 -1.18 -2.27
CA ASP A 54 -11.27 -1.22 -1.67
C ASP A 54 -12.13 0.03 -1.97
N ILE A 55 -11.46 1.14 -2.32
CA ILE A 55 -12.07 2.46 -2.49
C ILE A 55 -12.20 2.83 -3.97
N VAL A 56 -11.26 2.39 -4.81
CA VAL A 56 -11.23 2.73 -6.24
C VAL A 56 -11.73 1.60 -7.15
N SER A 57 -11.88 0.37 -6.64
CA SER A 57 -12.36 -0.74 -7.45
C SER A 57 -13.83 -0.53 -7.81
N ASP A 58 -14.12 -0.62 -9.10
CA ASP A 58 -15.48 -0.50 -9.63
C ASP A 58 -16.31 -1.74 -9.20
N SER A 59 -17.43 -1.52 -8.51
CA SER A 59 -18.30 -2.59 -8.01
C SER A 59 -18.81 -3.50 -9.13
N ALA A 60 -18.85 -2.98 -10.36
CA ALA A 60 -19.23 -3.72 -11.56
C ALA A 60 -18.36 -4.96 -11.82
N HIS A 61 -17.10 -4.98 -11.36
CA HIS A 61 -16.17 -6.09 -11.60
C HIS A 61 -15.92 -6.98 -10.38
N THR A 62 -16.16 -6.47 -9.16
CA THR A 62 -15.81 -7.18 -7.92
C THR A 62 -17.01 -7.86 -7.26
N GLY A 63 -18.24 -7.46 -7.61
CA GLY A 63 -19.47 -7.97 -6.98
C GLY A 63 -19.62 -7.60 -5.50
N LYS A 64 -18.70 -6.78 -4.95
CA LYS A 64 -18.72 -6.28 -3.58
C LYS A 64 -19.07 -4.78 -3.56
N PRO A 65 -19.78 -4.31 -2.52
CA PRO A 65 -20.03 -2.89 -2.35
C PRO A 65 -18.72 -2.14 -2.07
N ILE A 66 -18.48 -1.03 -2.79
CA ILE A 66 -17.29 -0.18 -2.64
C ILE A 66 -17.22 0.40 -1.22
N GLY A 67 -16.03 0.58 -0.66
CA GLY A 67 -15.83 1.24 0.63
C GLY A 67 -16.20 0.36 1.83
N GLY A 68 -15.90 -0.94 1.77
CA GLY A 68 -16.04 -1.85 2.90
C GLY A 68 -15.24 -1.34 4.11
N ASP A 69 -13.99 -0.96 3.88
CA ASP A 69 -13.09 -0.39 4.89
C ASP A 69 -13.66 0.90 5.49
N ILE A 70 -14.34 1.72 4.66
CA ILE A 70 -15.00 2.94 5.12
C ILE A 70 -16.15 2.60 6.06
N ARG A 71 -17.03 1.65 5.71
CA ARG A 71 -18.15 1.22 6.56
C ARG A 71 -17.67 0.66 7.90
N GLU A 72 -16.60 -0.12 7.89
CA GLU A 72 -15.96 -0.66 9.09
C GLU A 72 -15.25 0.42 9.93
N GLY A 73 -15.07 1.62 9.36
CA GLY A 73 -14.39 2.73 10.02
C GLY A 73 -12.89 2.58 10.12
N LYS A 74 -12.28 1.77 9.24
CA LYS A 74 -10.84 1.53 9.20
C LYS A 74 -10.10 2.82 8.91
N ARG A 75 -9.22 3.22 9.84
CA ARG A 75 -8.43 4.46 9.73
C ARG A 75 -7.17 4.20 8.92
N THR A 76 -7.27 4.33 7.60
CA THR A 76 -6.17 4.12 6.65
C THR A 76 -5.35 5.40 6.45
N VAL A 77 -4.21 5.29 5.75
CA VAL A 77 -3.43 6.47 5.34
C VAL A 77 -4.21 7.40 4.42
N LEU A 78 -5.15 6.87 3.64
CA LEU A 78 -5.97 7.69 2.75
C LEU A 78 -6.84 8.68 3.55
N LEU A 79 -7.40 8.25 4.68
CA LEU A 79 -8.14 9.14 5.58
C LEU A 79 -7.23 10.25 6.12
N ALA A 80 -6.02 9.91 6.56
CA ALA A 80 -5.08 10.91 7.08
C ALA A 80 -4.72 11.94 6.00
N ASP A 81 -4.44 11.49 4.77
CA ASP A 81 -4.13 12.38 3.65
C ASP A 81 -5.35 13.26 3.27
N ALA A 82 -6.57 12.73 3.33
CA ALA A 82 -7.79 13.51 3.09
C ALA A 82 -8.03 14.56 4.19
N LEU A 83 -7.83 14.23 5.46
CA LEU A 83 -7.95 15.18 6.57
C LEU A 83 -6.96 16.36 6.46
N ASP A 84 -5.79 16.14 5.87
CA ASP A 84 -4.76 17.16 5.67
C ASP A 84 -5.00 18.04 4.43
N LEU A 85 -5.64 17.50 3.39
CA LEU A 85 -5.79 18.15 2.09
C LEU A 85 -7.18 18.75 1.82
N SER A 86 -8.19 18.30 2.55
CA SER A 86 -9.57 18.73 2.37
C SER A 86 -9.86 20.13 2.92
N SER A 87 -10.99 20.70 2.49
CA SER A 87 -11.56 21.91 3.09
C SER A 87 -11.87 21.72 4.59
N SER A 88 -11.99 22.81 5.34
CA SER A 88 -12.38 22.74 6.76
C SER A 88 -13.73 22.04 6.98
N GLU A 89 -14.68 22.23 6.05
CA GLU A 89 -16.00 21.60 6.11
C GLU A 89 -15.90 20.08 5.90
N ASP A 90 -15.22 19.65 4.84
CA ASP A 90 -15.02 18.23 4.54
C ASP A 90 -14.21 17.54 5.61
N ARG A 91 -13.22 18.23 6.19
CA ARG A 91 -12.42 17.74 7.30
C ARG A 91 -13.28 17.48 8.54
N LEU A 92 -14.19 18.40 8.89
CA LEU A 92 -15.12 18.20 10.00
C LEU A 92 -16.05 17.02 9.73
N PHE A 93 -16.61 16.94 8.52
CA PHE A 93 -17.44 15.80 8.12
C PHE A 93 -16.70 14.46 8.23
N LEU A 94 -15.46 14.38 7.76
CA LEU A 94 -14.63 13.18 7.88
C LEU A 94 -14.39 12.81 9.35
N ILE A 95 -14.10 13.78 10.22
CA ILE A 95 -13.90 13.53 11.66
C ILE A 95 -15.17 12.97 12.29
N ASP A 96 -16.32 13.59 12.03
CA ASP A 96 -17.60 13.17 12.60
C ASP A 96 -18.01 11.79 12.10
N ALA A 97 -17.92 11.55 10.78
CA ALA A 97 -18.17 10.25 10.19
C ALA A 97 -17.23 9.18 10.79
N TYR A 98 -15.96 9.52 11.05
CA TYR A 98 -14.99 8.57 11.61
C TYR A 98 -15.05 8.36 13.14
N ASN A 99 -15.86 9.16 13.83
CA ASN A 99 -16.22 8.97 15.24
C ASN A 99 -17.59 8.31 15.43
N SER A 100 -18.43 8.27 14.38
CA SER A 100 -19.68 7.54 14.39
C SER A 100 -19.47 6.02 14.43
N ASN A 101 -20.36 5.33 15.13
CA ASN A 101 -20.41 3.86 15.19
C ASN A 101 -20.97 3.23 13.90
N ASN A 102 -21.58 4.01 13.02
CA ASN A 102 -22.14 3.54 11.75
C ASN A 102 -21.99 4.60 10.66
N ARG A 103 -21.73 4.17 9.43
CA ARG A 103 -21.68 5.00 8.22
C ARG A 103 -22.62 4.36 7.20
N ASN A 104 -23.67 5.07 6.84
CA ASN A 104 -24.63 4.59 5.83
C ASN A 104 -24.05 4.78 4.41
N GLU A 105 -24.78 4.36 3.38
CA GLU A 105 -24.31 4.50 2.00
C GLU A 105 -24.08 5.96 1.57
N ASP A 106 -24.87 6.92 2.07
CA ASP A 106 -24.66 8.34 1.76
C ASP A 106 -23.36 8.87 2.38
N ASP A 107 -23.06 8.46 3.61
CA ASP A 107 -21.79 8.77 4.28
C ASP A 107 -20.61 8.20 3.48
N VAL A 108 -20.70 6.93 3.08
CA VAL A 108 -19.67 6.25 2.29
C VAL A 108 -19.44 6.96 0.96
N ASN A 109 -20.51 7.28 0.23
CA ASN A 109 -20.44 7.99 -1.05
C ASN A 109 -19.82 9.39 -0.88
N ARG A 110 -20.19 10.12 0.18
CA ARG A 110 -19.61 11.44 0.47
C ARG A 110 -18.13 11.34 0.81
N ILE A 111 -17.72 10.36 1.63
CA ILE A 111 -16.31 10.12 1.97
C ILE A 111 -15.50 9.81 0.71
N ILE A 112 -15.99 8.94 -0.17
CA ILE A 112 -15.34 8.61 -1.45
C ILE A 112 -15.19 9.87 -2.32
N ASN A 113 -16.22 10.71 -2.41
CA ASN A 113 -16.13 11.95 -3.16
C ASN A 113 -15.06 12.89 -2.59
N ILE A 114 -15.00 13.03 -1.26
CA ILE A 114 -13.96 13.84 -0.59
C ILE A 114 -12.56 13.27 -0.88
N PHE A 115 -12.38 11.95 -0.85
CA PHE A 115 -11.09 11.32 -1.18
C PHE A 115 -10.65 11.59 -2.62
N ASN A 116 -11.59 11.65 -3.57
CA ASN A 116 -11.33 12.02 -4.96
C ASN A 116 -10.97 13.51 -5.09
N GLN A 117 -11.77 14.41 -4.51
CA GLN A 117 -11.63 15.85 -4.70
C GLN A 117 -10.43 16.46 -3.95
N SER A 118 -10.08 15.91 -2.79
CA SER A 118 -8.94 16.37 -1.99
C SER A 118 -7.58 16.06 -2.62
N GLY A 119 -7.52 15.16 -3.61
CA GLY A 119 -6.26 14.66 -4.16
C GLY A 119 -5.57 13.60 -3.29
N ALA A 120 -6.22 13.12 -2.22
CA ALA A 120 -5.67 12.07 -1.35
C ALA A 120 -5.38 10.75 -2.11
N ILE A 121 -6.25 10.39 -3.06
CA ILE A 121 -6.06 9.21 -3.93
C ILE A 121 -4.80 9.38 -4.78
N SER A 122 -4.64 10.53 -5.44
CA SER A 122 -3.46 10.82 -6.26
C SER A 122 -2.16 10.81 -5.45
N LYS A 123 -2.20 11.36 -4.22
CA LYS A 123 -1.07 11.32 -3.28
C LYS A 123 -0.71 9.89 -2.88
N SER A 124 -1.70 9.03 -2.64
CA SER A 124 -1.49 7.62 -2.32
C SER A 124 -0.89 6.85 -3.49
N LYS A 125 -1.41 7.04 -4.72
CA LYS A 125 -0.84 6.44 -5.94
C LYS A 125 0.62 6.85 -6.16
N LYS A 126 0.94 8.14 -5.96
CA LYS A 126 2.33 8.62 -6.04
C LYS A 126 3.23 7.99 -4.98
N ARG A 127 2.72 7.80 -3.75
CA ARG A 127 3.46 7.14 -2.66
C ARG A 127 3.73 5.67 -3.00
N ILE A 128 2.74 4.95 -3.54
CA ILE A 128 2.88 3.57 -4.01
C ILE A 128 3.97 3.49 -5.08
N HIS A 129 3.89 4.32 -6.12
CA HIS A 129 4.86 4.35 -7.22
C HIS A 129 6.28 4.59 -6.72
N ASN A 130 6.49 5.60 -5.85
CA ASN A 130 7.82 5.90 -5.33
C ASN A 130 8.43 4.74 -4.54
N LEU A 131 7.63 4.09 -3.68
CA LEU A 131 8.07 2.93 -2.90
C LEU A 131 8.32 1.71 -3.79
N TRP A 132 7.50 1.51 -4.82
CA TRP A 132 7.71 0.48 -5.83
C TRP A 132 9.06 0.67 -6.53
N VAL A 133 9.31 1.87 -7.07
CA VAL A 133 10.57 2.23 -7.73
C VAL A 133 11.76 2.04 -6.78
N GLU A 134 11.65 2.49 -5.53
CA GLU A 134 12.70 2.28 -4.53
C GLU A 134 13.03 0.79 -4.35
N SER A 135 12.01 -0.07 -4.26
CA SER A 135 12.21 -1.52 -4.17
C SER A 135 12.90 -2.10 -5.42
N GLN A 136 12.54 -1.65 -6.62
CA GLN A 136 13.16 -2.12 -7.87
C GLN A 136 14.62 -1.68 -7.95
N GLU A 137 14.92 -0.43 -7.59
CA GLU A 137 16.30 0.08 -7.55
C GLU A 137 17.18 -0.72 -6.57
N LYS A 138 16.64 -1.21 -5.44
CA LYS A 138 17.38 -2.09 -4.53
C LYS A 138 17.68 -3.46 -5.13
N ILE A 139 16.79 -3.98 -5.98
CA ILE A 139 17.04 -5.23 -6.72
C ILE A 139 18.14 -5.00 -7.76
N ASP A 140 18.00 -3.97 -8.59
CA ASP A 140 18.87 -3.72 -9.73
C ASP A 140 20.32 -3.41 -9.31
N ASN A 141 20.47 -2.65 -8.22
CA ASN A 141 21.78 -2.28 -7.65
C ASN A 141 22.38 -3.35 -6.73
N SER A 142 21.68 -4.48 -6.52
CA SER A 142 22.21 -5.58 -5.69
C SER A 142 23.30 -6.38 -6.40
N THR A 143 24.06 -7.14 -5.61
CA THR A 143 25.06 -8.09 -6.12
C THR A 143 24.46 -9.43 -6.56
N LEU A 144 23.14 -9.52 -6.70
CA LEU A 144 22.48 -10.73 -7.19
C LEU A 144 22.87 -11.00 -8.64
N SER A 145 22.76 -12.25 -9.08
CA SER A 145 22.89 -12.58 -10.50
C SER A 145 21.77 -11.92 -11.31
N GLU A 146 22.01 -11.65 -12.60
CA GLU A 146 20.98 -11.09 -13.50
C GLU A 146 19.72 -11.95 -13.55
N PHE A 147 19.87 -13.28 -13.47
CA PHE A 147 18.74 -14.20 -13.34
C PHE A 147 17.95 -13.98 -12.04
N GLY A 148 18.64 -13.81 -10.92
CA GLY A 148 18.00 -13.52 -9.63
C GLY A 148 17.26 -12.18 -9.62
N LYS A 149 17.87 -11.14 -10.20
CA LYS A 149 17.23 -9.82 -10.36
C LYS A 149 15.95 -9.92 -11.21
N SER A 150 16.02 -10.61 -12.34
CA SER A 150 14.88 -10.84 -13.23
C SER A 150 13.70 -11.50 -12.51
N ILE A 151 13.95 -12.58 -11.77
CA ILE A 151 12.90 -13.26 -10.96
C ILE A 151 12.30 -12.31 -9.93
N LEU A 152 13.13 -11.57 -9.20
CA LEU A 152 12.64 -10.67 -8.16
C LEU A 152 11.80 -9.53 -8.73
N ASN A 153 12.22 -8.93 -9.85
CA ASN A 153 11.44 -7.89 -10.52
C ASN A 153 10.09 -8.45 -10.99
N GLU A 154 10.07 -9.66 -11.58
CA GLU A 154 8.83 -10.31 -12.00
C GLU A 154 7.88 -10.58 -10.81
N VAL A 155 8.39 -11.17 -9.74
CA VAL A 155 7.57 -11.50 -8.55
C VAL A 155 7.09 -10.25 -7.86
N SER A 156 7.96 -9.26 -7.67
CA SER A 156 7.59 -7.99 -7.03
C SER A 156 6.49 -7.28 -7.81
N SER A 157 6.51 -7.35 -9.16
CA SER A 157 5.51 -6.69 -10.01
C SER A 157 4.08 -7.19 -9.80
N LYS A 158 3.92 -8.36 -9.17
CA LYS A 158 2.60 -8.94 -8.86
C LYS A 158 1.97 -8.35 -7.59
N PHE A 159 2.73 -7.60 -6.78
CA PHE A 159 2.22 -6.97 -5.56
C PHE A 159 1.44 -5.68 -5.87
N ILE A 160 1.83 -4.94 -6.90
CA ILE A 160 1.28 -3.61 -7.18
C ILE A 160 0.53 -3.65 -8.52
N PRO A 161 -0.68 -3.07 -8.62
CA PRO A 161 -1.36 -2.90 -9.91
C PRO A 161 -0.47 -2.19 -10.93
N ARG A 162 -0.48 -2.65 -12.19
CA ARG A 162 0.45 -2.15 -13.24
C ARG A 162 0.34 -0.65 -13.47
N GLU A 163 -0.84 -0.09 -13.29
CA GLU A 163 -1.11 1.34 -13.44
C GLU A 163 -0.50 2.22 -12.32
N TRP A 164 -0.03 1.61 -11.21
CA TRP A 164 0.58 2.30 -10.07
C TRP A 164 2.06 1.94 -9.89
N GLN A 165 2.59 1.06 -10.75
CA GLN A 165 4.01 0.78 -10.91
C GLN A 165 4.70 1.95 -11.62
#